data_AF-A0A956UPG8-F1
#
_entry.id   AF-A0A956UPG8-F1
#
_cell.length_a   1.000
_cell.length_b   1.000
_cell.length_c   1.000
_cell.angle_alpha   90.00
_cell.angle_beta   90.00
_cell.angle_gamma   90.00
#
_symmetry.space_group_name_H-M   'P 1'
#
loop_
_entity.id
_entity.type
_entity.pdbx_description
1 polymer ?
#
loop_
_entity_poly.entity_id
_entity_poly.type
_entity_poly.pdbx_seq_one_letter_code
_entity_poly.pdbx_strand_id
1 'polypeptide(L)'
;GIVQALLITKHMLFVGFSLTDENFHRIADDVRRAMSGQGQSDLRCGTAMVLSPDPLMAELWLPEIACTPVSEGGGATRAAARELEIFLDRVLAECTDMTSHILDDTFEHLLSPGELELRSALRAMEYALGGDARSTGAFSRVEQLLVDLGLGKDSERGGTGETQ
;
A
#
# COMPACT_ATOMS: atom_id res chain seq x y z
N GLY A 1 -18.32 6.01 5.75
CA GLY A 1 -17.11 5.72 6.57
C GLY A 1 -15.90 5.49 5.67
N ILE A 2 -14.68 5.42 6.21
CA ILE A 2 -13.46 5.27 5.38
C ILE A 2 -13.49 4.02 4.50
N VAL A 3 -13.96 2.88 5.03
CA VAL A 3 -14.09 1.61 4.31
C VAL A 3 -15.05 1.73 3.11
N GLN A 4 -16.20 2.37 3.30
CA GLN A 4 -17.16 2.63 2.23
C GLN A 4 -16.55 3.46 1.09
N ALA A 5 -15.82 4.53 1.43
CA ALA A 5 -15.15 5.35 0.42
C ALA A 5 -14.06 4.58 -0.32
N LEU A 6 -13.31 3.73 0.38
CA LEU A 6 -12.29 2.87 -0.23
C LEU A 6 -12.91 1.81 -1.15
N LEU A 7 -13.98 1.12 -0.74
CA LEU A 7 -14.66 0.12 -1.58
C LEU A 7 -15.25 0.74 -2.86
N ILE A 8 -15.67 2.00 -2.82
CA ILE A 8 -16.16 2.72 -4.01
C ILE A 8 -15.01 3.10 -4.96
N THR A 9 -13.81 3.36 -4.43
CA THR A 9 -12.71 3.96 -5.19
C THR A 9 -11.55 3.01 -5.49
N LYS A 10 -11.47 1.88 -4.80
CA LYS A 10 -10.35 0.92 -4.84
C LYS A 10 -10.85 -0.51 -4.61
N HIS A 11 -10.06 -1.47 -5.10
CA HIS A 11 -10.20 -2.87 -4.73
C HIS A 11 -9.56 -3.12 -3.36
N MET A 12 -10.30 -3.70 -2.43
CA MET A 12 -9.81 -3.97 -1.07
C MET A 12 -9.47 -5.44 -0.85
N LEU A 13 -8.35 -5.71 -0.16
CA LEU A 13 -8.01 -7.03 0.36
C LEU A 13 -8.36 -7.11 1.85
N PHE A 14 -9.19 -8.09 2.23
CA PHE A 14 -9.58 -8.37 3.60
C PHE A 14 -8.87 -9.62 4.12
N VAL A 15 -8.26 -9.53 5.30
CA VAL A 15 -7.48 -10.61 5.93
C VAL A 15 -7.79 -10.64 7.42
N GLY A 16 -8.11 -11.82 7.97
CA GLY A 16 -8.39 -11.97 9.41
C GLY A 16 -9.63 -11.19 9.90
N PHE A 17 -10.49 -10.76 8.97
CA PHE A 17 -11.67 -9.95 9.26
C PHE A 17 -12.93 -10.80 9.20
N SER A 18 -13.87 -10.58 10.14
CA SER A 18 -15.12 -11.32 10.17
C SER A 18 -16.12 -10.71 9.20
N LEU A 19 -16.37 -11.41 8.09
CA LEU A 19 -17.43 -11.04 7.14
C LEU A 19 -18.85 -11.28 7.68
N THR A 20 -19.00 -11.71 8.92
CA THR A 20 -20.29 -11.84 9.62
C THR A 20 -20.61 -10.64 10.51
N ASP A 21 -19.75 -9.63 10.52
CA ASP A 21 -19.96 -8.40 11.28
C ASP A 21 -21.13 -7.60 10.68
N GLU A 22 -22.15 -7.30 11.51
CA GLU A 22 -23.35 -6.57 11.10
C GLU A 22 -23.04 -5.18 10.54
N ASN A 23 -22.03 -4.49 11.10
CA ASN A 23 -21.61 -3.19 10.59
C ASN A 23 -20.99 -3.32 9.19
N PHE A 24 -20.29 -4.42 8.92
CA PHE A 24 -19.72 -4.66 7.60
C PHE A 24 -20.79 -4.95 6.55
N HIS A 25 -21.83 -5.72 6.89
CA HIS A 25 -22.98 -5.95 6.02
C HIS A 25 -23.68 -4.63 5.62
N ARG A 26 -23.84 -3.71 6.57
CA ARG A 26 -24.41 -2.39 6.30
C ARG A 26 -23.56 -1.58 5.33
N ILE A 27 -22.24 -1.57 5.53
CA ILE A 27 -21.30 -0.87 4.64
C ILE A 27 -21.38 -1.47 3.23
N ALA A 28 -21.43 -2.79 3.11
CA ALA A 28 -21.53 -3.47 1.82
C ALA A 28 -22.84 -3.14 1.07
N ASP A 29 -23.97 -3.11 1.78
CA ASP A 29 -25.26 -2.71 1.17
C ASP A 29 -25.23 -1.25 0.70
N ASP A 30 -24.64 -0.34 1.48
CA ASP A 30 -24.49 1.07 1.10
C ASP A 30 -23.61 1.22 -0.17
N VAL A 31 -22.51 0.45 -0.26
CA VAL A 31 -21.63 0.42 -1.44
C VAL A 31 -22.37 -0.14 -2.65
N ARG A 32 -23.08 -1.26 -2.49
CA ARG A 32 -23.87 -1.89 -3.57
C ARG A 32 -24.89 -0.92 -4.16
N ARG A 33 -25.62 -0.21 -3.30
CA ARG A 33 -26.60 0.81 -3.74
C ARG A 33 -25.94 1.96 -4.48
N ALA A 34 -24.80 2.44 -3.98
CA ALA A 34 -24.06 3.53 -4.61
C ALA A 34 -23.53 3.14 -6.01
N MET A 35 -22.93 1.95 -6.15
CA MET A 35 -22.37 1.47 -7.42
C MET A 35 -23.47 1.14 -8.45
N SER A 36 -24.56 0.51 -8.00
CA SER A 36 -25.72 0.19 -8.86
C SER A 36 -26.37 1.45 -9.43
N GLY A 37 -26.42 2.55 -8.65
CA GLY A 37 -26.93 3.84 -9.11
C GLY A 37 -26.06 4.54 -10.15
N GLN A 38 -24.78 4.14 -10.29
CA GLN A 38 -23.83 4.74 -11.24
C GLN A 38 -23.66 3.93 -12.53
N GLY A 39 -24.41 2.84 -12.71
CA GLY A 39 -24.32 2.01 -13.92
C GLY A 39 -22.99 1.29 -14.08
N GLN A 40 -22.21 1.14 -12.99
CA GLN A 40 -21.00 0.32 -13.01
C GLN A 40 -21.39 -1.16 -13.15
N SER A 41 -20.85 -1.80 -14.19
CA SER A 41 -21.09 -3.23 -14.48
C SER A 41 -20.20 -4.16 -13.67
N ASP A 42 -19.11 -3.65 -13.10
CA ASP A 42 -18.18 -4.43 -12.28
C ASP A 42 -18.34 -4.05 -10.81
N LEU A 43 -19.12 -4.86 -10.08
CA LEU A 43 -19.38 -4.68 -8.66
C LEU A 43 -18.24 -5.22 -7.79
N ARG A 44 -17.20 -5.81 -8.38
CA ARG A 44 -16.13 -6.49 -7.65
C ARG A 44 -15.21 -5.47 -7.00
N CYS A 45 -15.52 -5.09 -5.76
CA CYS A 45 -14.79 -4.10 -4.98
C CYS A 45 -13.83 -4.70 -3.95
N GLY A 46 -13.81 -6.04 -3.78
CA GLY A 46 -12.86 -6.65 -2.86
C GLY A 46 -12.60 -8.15 -3.00
N THR A 47 -11.57 -8.59 -2.28
CA THR A 47 -11.19 -9.98 -2.07
C THR A 47 -11.03 -10.21 -0.58
N ALA A 48 -11.64 -11.26 -0.05
CA ALA A 48 -11.44 -11.71 1.32
C ALA A 48 -10.70 -13.04 1.35
N MET A 49 -9.56 -13.07 2.02
CA MET A 49 -8.78 -14.29 2.22
C MET A 49 -9.39 -15.09 3.36
N VAL A 50 -9.81 -16.33 3.08
CA VAL A 50 -10.35 -17.26 4.09
C VAL A 50 -9.45 -18.48 4.20
N LEU A 51 -9.36 -19.10 5.38
CA LEU A 51 -8.45 -20.24 5.57
C LEU A 51 -8.95 -21.51 4.86
N SER A 52 -10.25 -21.67 4.73
CA SER A 52 -10.87 -22.86 4.15
C SER A 52 -12.07 -22.45 3.29
N PRO A 53 -12.47 -23.28 2.30
CA PRO A 53 -13.61 -22.98 1.47
C PRO A 53 -14.90 -22.93 2.30
N ASP A 54 -15.66 -21.86 2.12
CA ASP A 54 -17.03 -21.73 2.63
C ASP A 54 -17.93 -21.31 1.46
N PRO A 55 -18.59 -22.28 0.79
CA PRO A 55 -19.41 -21.99 -0.38
C PRO A 55 -20.58 -21.06 -0.08
N LEU A 56 -21.17 -21.15 1.12
CA LEU A 56 -22.31 -20.32 1.49
C LEU A 56 -21.88 -18.86 1.69
N MET A 57 -20.76 -18.65 2.37
CA MET A 57 -20.18 -17.31 2.50
C MET A 57 -19.73 -16.77 1.14
N ALA A 58 -19.15 -17.59 0.28
CA ALA A 58 -18.75 -17.16 -1.06
C ALA A 58 -19.96 -16.71 -1.90
N GLU A 59 -21.06 -17.45 -1.87
CA GLU A 59 -22.29 -17.08 -2.60
C GLU A 59 -22.92 -15.80 -2.05
N LEU A 60 -22.97 -15.63 -0.73
CA LEU A 60 -23.56 -14.46 -0.08
C LEU A 60 -22.87 -13.14 -0.47
N TRP A 61 -21.56 -13.20 -0.72
CA TRP A 61 -20.72 -12.03 -0.96
C TRP A 61 -20.43 -11.75 -2.42
N LEU A 62 -20.81 -12.64 -3.35
CA LEU A 62 -20.70 -12.39 -4.76
C LEU A 62 -21.84 -11.47 -5.26
N PRO A 63 -21.57 -10.56 -6.20
CA PRO A 63 -20.29 -10.35 -6.91
C PRO A 63 -19.31 -9.41 -6.20
N GLU A 64 -19.68 -8.78 -5.08
CA GLU A 64 -18.93 -7.64 -4.51
C GLU A 64 -17.56 -8.04 -3.96
N ILE A 65 -17.53 -9.14 -3.21
CA ILE A 65 -16.33 -9.61 -2.51
C ILE A 65 -16.07 -11.06 -2.87
N ALA A 66 -14.91 -11.30 -3.46
CA ALA A 66 -14.44 -12.65 -3.73
C ALA A 66 -13.89 -13.29 -2.44
N CYS A 67 -14.60 -14.27 -1.89
CA CYS A 67 -14.07 -15.07 -0.79
C CYS A 67 -13.11 -16.13 -1.35
N THR A 68 -11.80 -15.89 -1.24
CA THR A 68 -10.75 -16.74 -1.79
C THR A 68 -10.14 -17.59 -0.68
N PRO A 69 -10.29 -18.93 -0.72
CA PRO A 69 -9.63 -19.80 0.22
C PRO A 69 -8.13 -19.85 -0.04
N VAL A 70 -7.34 -19.83 1.02
CA VAL A 70 -5.87 -20.00 0.97
C VAL A 70 -5.53 -21.45 0.63
N SER A 71 -6.30 -22.39 1.17
CA SER A 71 -6.14 -23.82 0.91
C SER A 71 -7.46 -24.39 0.37
N GLU A 72 -7.41 -25.02 -0.81
CA GLU A 72 -8.59 -25.66 -1.41
C GLU A 72 -8.96 -26.97 -0.70
N GLY A 73 -7.99 -27.61 -0.03
CA GLY A 73 -8.23 -28.80 0.78
C GLY A 73 -8.70 -28.42 2.17
N GLY A 74 -9.65 -29.19 2.73
CA GLY A 74 -10.01 -29.15 4.15
C GLY A 74 -8.89 -29.63 5.08
N GLY A 75 -7.65 -29.21 4.82
CA GLY A 75 -6.48 -29.49 5.61
C GLY A 75 -6.55 -28.85 6.99
N ALA A 76 -5.58 -29.18 7.85
CA ALA A 76 -5.52 -28.63 9.20
C ALA A 76 -5.45 -27.09 9.15
N THR A 77 -6.30 -26.40 9.91
CA THR A 77 -6.37 -24.93 10.01
C THR A 77 -5.01 -24.25 10.17
N ARG A 78 -4.07 -24.89 10.86
CA ARG A 78 -2.71 -24.41 11.05
C ARG A 78 -1.92 -24.31 9.74
N ALA A 79 -2.06 -25.27 8.83
CA ALA A 79 -1.37 -25.26 7.55
C ALA A 79 -1.86 -24.10 6.67
N ALA A 80 -3.19 -23.94 6.55
CA ALA A 80 -3.79 -22.83 5.82
C ALA A 80 -3.41 -21.47 6.43
N ALA A 81 -3.36 -21.35 7.76
CA ALA A 81 -2.90 -20.13 8.42
C ALA A 81 -1.42 -19.83 8.09
N ARG A 82 -0.57 -20.85 8.05
CA ARG A 82 0.84 -20.68 7.67
C ARG A 82 1.01 -20.28 6.22
N GLU A 83 0.22 -20.85 5.31
CA GLU A 83 0.21 -20.45 3.90
C GLU A 83 -0.23 -19.00 3.73
N LEU A 84 -1.23 -18.56 4.50
CA LEU A 84 -1.68 -17.17 4.51
C LEU A 84 -0.56 -16.24 4.98
N GLU A 85 0.14 -16.57 6.06
CA GLU A 85 1.29 -15.78 6.53
C GLU A 85 2.36 -15.65 5.44
N ILE A 86 2.74 -16.75 4.79
CA ILE A 86 3.75 -16.74 3.70
C ILE A 86 3.28 -15.87 2.53
N PHE A 87 2.01 -15.94 2.17
CA PHE A 87 1.43 -15.09 1.13
C PHE A 87 1.54 -13.61 1.50
N LEU A 88 1.21 -13.24 2.74
CA LEU A 88 1.29 -11.85 3.20
C LEU A 88 2.73 -11.35 3.26
N ASP A 89 3.68 -12.18 3.71
CA ASP A 89 5.11 -11.85 3.67
C ASP A 89 5.55 -11.55 2.22
N ARG A 90 5.06 -12.34 1.25
CA ARG A 90 5.35 -12.10 -0.17
C ARG A 90 4.69 -10.82 -0.69
N VAL A 91 3.44 -10.55 -0.33
CA VAL A 91 2.76 -9.29 -0.68
C VAL A 91 3.55 -8.10 -0.13
N LEU A 92 3.98 -8.15 1.13
CA LEU A 92 4.81 -7.11 1.72
C LEU A 92 6.13 -6.92 0.96
N ALA A 93 6.79 -8.01 0.59
CA ALA A 93 8.03 -7.95 -0.19
C ALA A 93 7.84 -7.32 -1.58
N GLU A 94 6.68 -7.52 -2.21
CA GLU A 94 6.36 -6.94 -3.53
C GLU A 94 5.83 -5.50 -3.44
N CYS A 95 5.19 -5.14 -2.33
CA CYS A 95 4.66 -3.79 -2.10
C CYS A 95 5.67 -2.83 -1.46
N THR A 96 6.81 -3.34 -0.98
CA THR A 96 7.88 -2.51 -0.45
C THR A 96 8.78 -2.08 -1.59
N ASP A 97 8.75 -0.79 -1.94
CA ASP A 97 9.79 -0.19 -2.76
C ASP A 97 11.08 -0.17 -1.92
N MET A 98 11.91 -1.21 -2.11
CA MET A 98 13.12 -1.50 -1.34
C MET A 98 14.14 -0.36 -1.31
N THR A 99 13.95 0.71 -2.08
CA THR A 99 14.90 1.83 -2.19
C THR A 99 14.37 3.15 -1.64
N SER A 100 13.13 3.21 -1.18
CA SER A 100 12.45 4.44 -0.72
C SER A 100 13.00 5.06 0.57
N HIS A 101 14.06 4.47 1.14
CA HIS A 101 14.64 4.87 2.42
C HIS A 101 16.13 5.24 2.34
N ILE A 102 16.76 5.13 1.16
CA ILE A 102 18.22 5.38 1.02
C ILE A 102 18.57 6.83 1.37
N LEU A 103 17.71 7.79 1.01
CA LEU A 103 17.90 9.20 1.31
C LEU A 103 17.17 9.68 2.56
N ASP A 104 16.35 8.84 3.21
CA ASP A 104 15.68 9.18 4.46
C ASP A 104 16.65 9.04 5.65
N ASP A 105 16.83 10.12 6.41
CA ASP A 105 17.75 10.17 7.53
C ASP A 105 17.35 9.20 8.67
N THR A 106 16.06 8.87 8.79
CA THR A 106 15.51 7.96 9.81
C THR A 106 16.05 6.54 9.67
N PHE A 107 16.50 6.15 8.47
CA PHE A 107 16.95 4.79 8.14
C PHE A 107 18.47 4.66 8.08
N GLU A 108 19.25 5.70 8.39
CA GLU A 108 20.71 5.71 8.26
C GLU A 108 21.40 4.51 8.91
N HIS A 109 20.96 4.13 10.11
CA HIS A 109 21.54 3.02 10.87
C HIS A 109 21.25 1.63 10.30
N LEU A 110 20.33 1.53 9.33
CA LEU A 110 19.96 0.29 8.67
C LEU A 110 20.66 0.11 7.32
N LEU A 111 21.33 1.16 6.82
CA LEU A 111 22.02 1.12 5.53
C LEU A 111 23.30 0.30 5.60
N SER A 112 23.50 -0.54 4.60
CA SER A 112 24.77 -1.23 4.38
C SER A 112 25.89 -0.23 4.02
N PRO A 113 27.17 -0.62 4.14
CA PRO A 113 28.28 0.25 3.75
C PRO A 113 28.20 0.78 2.32
N GLY A 114 27.74 -0.04 1.37
CA GLY A 114 27.56 0.37 -0.03
C GLY A 114 26.41 1.36 -0.24
N GLU A 115 25.32 1.21 0.53
CA GLU A 115 24.20 2.16 0.51
C GLU A 115 24.58 3.50 1.13
N LEU A 116 25.41 3.50 2.20
CA LEU A 116 25.96 4.73 2.78
C LEU A 116 26.87 5.47 1.78
N GLU A 117 27.68 4.76 1.01
CA GLU A 117 28.50 5.34 -0.06
C GLU A 117 27.62 5.98 -1.15
N LEU A 118 26.59 5.25 -1.60
CA LEU A 118 25.63 5.76 -2.59
C LEU A 118 24.88 6.99 -2.08
N ARG A 119 24.34 6.95 -0.85
CA ARG A 119 23.66 8.09 -0.21
C ARG A 119 24.57 9.31 -0.17
N SER A 120 25.83 9.12 0.24
CA SER A 120 26.81 10.21 0.32
C SER A 120 27.06 10.84 -1.06
N ALA A 121 27.22 10.02 -2.10
CA ALA A 121 27.42 10.51 -3.47
C ALA A 121 26.20 11.27 -4.01
N LEU A 122 24.98 10.76 -3.77
CA LEU A 122 23.74 11.40 -4.20
C LEU A 122 23.53 12.76 -3.50
N ARG A 123 23.78 12.83 -2.19
CA ARG A 123 23.69 14.10 -1.44
C ARG A 123 24.75 15.11 -1.86
N ALA A 124 25.97 14.65 -2.13
CA ALA A 124 27.04 15.52 -2.65
C ALA A 124 26.69 16.07 -4.04
N MET A 125 26.13 15.26 -4.93
CA MET A 125 25.61 15.70 -6.22
C MET A 125 24.52 16.76 -6.02
N GLU A 126 23.54 16.49 -5.17
CA GLU A 126 22.44 17.41 -4.89
C GLU A 126 22.94 18.78 -4.41
N TYR A 127 23.89 18.79 -3.47
CA TYR A 127 24.50 20.01 -2.94
C TYR A 127 25.34 20.77 -3.97
N ALA A 128 26.00 20.07 -4.90
CA ALA A 128 26.85 20.68 -5.92
C ALA A 128 26.05 21.33 -7.07
N LEU A 129 24.78 20.97 -7.25
CA LEU A 129 23.94 21.50 -8.34
C LEU A 129 23.39 22.89 -8.03
N GLY A 130 23.85 23.88 -8.79
CA GLY A 130 23.35 25.25 -8.74
C GLY A 130 21.96 25.44 -9.37
N GLY A 131 21.39 26.64 -9.19
CA GLY A 131 20.02 26.97 -9.61
C GLY A 131 19.75 26.77 -11.11
N ASP A 132 20.70 27.14 -11.97
CA ASP A 132 20.55 26.98 -13.42
C ASP A 132 20.40 25.51 -13.82
N ALA A 133 21.20 24.61 -13.21
CA ALA A 133 21.12 23.17 -13.46
C ALA A 133 19.78 22.58 -12.97
N ARG A 134 19.33 23.01 -11.78
CA ARG A 134 18.04 22.61 -11.20
C ARG A 134 16.84 23.10 -12.01
N SER A 135 16.98 24.23 -12.72
CA SER A 135 15.91 24.80 -13.57
C SER A 135 15.71 24.07 -14.91
N THR A 136 16.61 23.14 -15.25
CA THR A 136 16.50 22.39 -16.51
C THR A 136 15.33 21.42 -16.48
N GLY A 137 14.65 21.22 -17.63
CA GLY A 137 13.57 20.23 -17.71
C GLY A 137 14.01 18.80 -17.40
N ALA A 138 15.29 18.46 -17.65
CA ALA A 138 15.84 17.14 -17.34
C ALA A 138 15.94 16.89 -15.82
N PHE A 139 16.16 17.94 -15.02
CA PHE A 139 16.30 17.83 -13.57
C PHE A 139 15.02 17.33 -12.89
N SER A 140 13.84 17.62 -13.44
CA SER A 140 12.56 17.08 -12.93
C SER A 140 12.54 15.55 -12.80
N ARG A 141 13.22 14.83 -13.71
CA ARG A 141 13.34 13.36 -13.63
C ARG A 141 14.32 12.92 -12.55
N VAL A 142 15.40 13.69 -12.36
CA VAL A 142 16.40 13.44 -11.31
C VAL A 142 15.77 13.70 -9.94
N GLU A 143 15.03 14.81 -9.80
CA GLU A 143 14.29 15.15 -8.60
C GLU A 143 13.26 14.07 -8.24
N GLN A 144 12.48 13.59 -9.21
CA GLN A 144 11.56 12.48 -8.96
C GLN A 144 12.29 11.22 -8.48
N LEU A 145 13.42 10.87 -9.10
CA LEU A 145 14.23 9.73 -8.66
C LEU A 145 14.75 9.92 -7.23
N LEU A 146 15.21 11.11 -6.86
CA LEU A 146 15.67 11.39 -5.50
C LEU A 146 14.51 11.27 -4.50
N VAL A 147 13.31 11.78 -4.84
CA VAL A 147 12.10 11.62 -4.02
C VAL A 147 11.74 10.15 -3.87
N ASP A 148 11.77 9.36 -4.95
CA ASP A 148 11.49 7.92 -4.93
C ASP A 148 12.53 7.14 -4.11
N LEU A 149 13.73 7.69 -3.92
CA LEU A 149 14.78 7.15 -3.04
C LEU A 149 14.67 7.61 -1.57
N GLY A 150 13.63 8.38 -1.22
CA GLY A 150 13.38 8.83 0.15
C GLY A 150 13.82 10.26 0.45
N LEU A 151 14.11 11.08 -0.56
CA LEU A 151 14.36 12.51 -0.34
C LEU A 151 13.03 13.17 0.05
N GLY A 152 12.81 13.36 1.35
CA GLY A 152 11.59 13.94 1.90
C GLY A 152 11.36 15.37 1.40
N LYS A 153 10.10 15.71 1.09
CA LYS A 153 9.66 17.09 0.79
C LYS A 153 9.66 18.02 2.03
N ASP A 154 10.04 17.52 3.20
CA ASP A 154 9.85 18.19 4.49
C ASP A 154 11.04 19.05 4.96
N SER A 155 12.10 19.22 4.17
CA SER A 155 13.16 20.20 4.50
C SER A 155 12.72 21.67 4.43
N GLU A 156 11.49 21.97 3.98
CA GLU A 156 10.96 23.35 3.95
C GLU A 156 10.20 23.79 5.22
N ARG A 157 10.01 22.93 6.25
CA ARG A 157 9.27 23.33 7.48
C ARG A 157 10.13 23.72 8.69
N GLY A 158 11.44 23.76 8.58
CA GLY A 158 12.35 24.05 9.70
C GLY A 158 12.85 25.50 9.84
N GLY A 159 12.47 26.42 8.94
CA GLY A 159 13.16 27.71 8.81
C GLY A 159 12.24 28.94 8.74
N THR A 160 11.26 29.07 9.63
CA THR A 160 10.61 30.38 9.83
C THR A 160 10.48 30.74 11.30
N GLY A 161 11.31 31.71 11.71
CA GLY A 161 10.92 32.74 12.66
C GLY A 161 11.15 32.45 14.15
N GLU A 162 12.34 32.76 14.65
CA GLU A 162 12.44 33.48 15.93
C GLU A 162 13.30 34.73 15.74
N THR A 163 12.58 35.85 15.66
CA THR A 163 13.09 37.20 15.87
C THR A 163 13.07 37.44 17.37
N GLN A 164 14.22 37.75 17.96
CA GLN A 164 14.28 38.60 19.15
C GLN A 164 15.58 39.39 19.16
#